data_AF-A0A4Y7SKH2-F1
#
_entry.id   AF-A0A4Y7SKH2-F1
#
_cell.length_a   1.000
_cell.length_b   1.000
_cell.length_c   1.000
_cell.angle_alpha   90.00
_cell.angle_beta   90.00
_cell.angle_gamma   90.00
#
_symmetry.space_group_name_H-M   'P 1'
#
loop_
_entity.id
_entity.type
_entity.pdbx_description
1 polymer ?
#
loop_
_entity_poly.entity_id
_entity_poly.type
_entity_poly.pdbx_seq_one_letter_code
_entity_poly.pdbx_strand_id
1 'polypeptide(L)'
;MELTCATIEEITGVNHTPESLWVSLHRRKKFTLTQKYSAFAWRGVHGAQKVGEYWIQAKKEDWAPCEYCGVPIESMQHILLECKASGQEVIWDLARRAWADTAAEWPPISMGVILGAALMEVKKEDGKKLRGKSRLIQILISESAYLIWLIRNEWRIEHEQDPRKLHAKQEVENRWWAAINKRRNIDWALTNRRAYGRKALAKKDVKNTWDGVPDPKVRNDAVGTGVIVGRASSRRPPGRNR
;
A
#
# COMPACT_ATOMS: atom_id res chain seq x y z
N MET A 1 17.06 -6.59 -3.01
CA MET A 1 16.69 -6.93 -1.62
C MET A 1 17.62 -6.30 -0.60
N GLU A 2 18.93 -6.48 -0.73
CA GLU A 2 19.92 -5.92 0.22
C GLU A 2 19.77 -4.41 0.42
N LEU A 3 19.67 -3.64 -0.68
CA LEU A 3 19.41 -2.20 -0.62
C LEU A 3 18.12 -1.86 0.17
N THR A 4 17.06 -2.64 -0.02
CA THR A 4 15.81 -2.48 0.74
C THR A 4 16.04 -2.70 2.24
N CYS A 5 16.76 -3.75 2.61
CA CYS A 5 17.10 -4.02 4.01
C CYS A 5 17.96 -2.90 4.60
N ALA A 6 18.98 -2.42 3.88
CA ALA A 6 19.85 -1.33 4.31
C ALA A 6 19.05 -0.03 4.56
N THR A 7 18.14 0.33 3.66
CA THR A 7 17.25 1.50 3.86
C THR A 7 16.37 1.35 5.09
N ILE A 8 15.81 0.16 5.35
CA ILE A 8 14.97 -0.05 6.54
C ILE A 8 15.82 0.01 7.81
N GLU A 9 17.04 -0.54 7.78
CA GLU A 9 17.98 -0.48 8.91
C GLU A 9 18.38 0.96 9.24
N GLU A 10 18.69 1.78 8.23
CA GLU A 10 18.99 3.21 8.39
C GLU A 10 17.86 3.95 9.10
N ILE A 11 16.60 3.65 8.77
CA ILE A 11 15.42 4.33 9.31
C ILE A 11 15.02 3.80 10.69
N THR A 12 15.13 2.48 10.91
CA THR A 12 14.57 1.83 12.11
C THR A 12 15.61 1.44 13.15
N GLY A 13 16.90 1.48 12.78
CA GLY A 13 18.01 0.92 13.55
C GLY A 13 17.88 -0.59 13.78
N VAL A 14 17.12 -1.30 12.94
CA VAL A 14 16.95 -2.76 13.02
C VAL A 14 17.61 -3.40 11.82
N ASN A 15 18.59 -4.26 12.07
CA ASN A 15 19.20 -5.06 11.02
C ASN A 15 18.21 -6.11 10.49
N HIS A 16 18.10 -6.20 9.17
CA HIS A 16 17.21 -7.14 8.48
C HIS A 16 17.96 -7.89 7.39
N THR A 17 17.66 -9.18 7.24
CA THR A 17 18.20 -10.00 6.15
C THR A 17 17.24 -10.09 4.96
N PRO A 18 17.72 -10.37 3.74
CA PRO A 18 16.86 -10.65 2.59
C PRO A 18 15.79 -11.73 2.86
N GLU A 19 16.12 -12.75 3.65
CA GLU A 19 15.18 -13.80 4.06
C GLU A 19 14.08 -13.23 4.96
N SER A 20 14.43 -12.33 5.88
CA SER A 20 13.44 -11.67 6.75
C SER A 20 12.48 -10.80 5.95
N LEU A 21 12.98 -10.08 4.94
CA LEU A 21 12.18 -9.32 4.00
C LEU A 21 11.27 -10.24 3.17
N TRP A 22 11.82 -11.30 2.59
CA TRP A 22 11.06 -12.30 1.83
C TRP A 22 9.93 -12.91 2.68
N VAL A 23 10.25 -13.30 3.92
CA VAL A 23 9.28 -13.85 4.88
C VAL A 23 8.20 -12.81 5.21
N SER A 24 8.56 -11.54 5.41
CA SER A 24 7.59 -10.49 5.74
C SER A 24 6.55 -10.27 4.63
N LEU A 25 6.97 -10.40 3.36
CA LEU A 25 6.08 -10.27 2.21
C LEU A 25 5.20 -11.50 2.01
N HIS A 26 5.70 -12.71 2.27
CA HIS A 26 4.95 -13.97 2.10
C HIS A 26 4.06 -14.32 3.30
N ARG A 27 4.64 -14.27 4.50
CA ARG A 27 3.97 -14.63 5.75
C ARG A 27 3.37 -13.37 6.35
N ARG A 28 2.13 -13.07 5.94
CA ARG A 28 1.27 -11.99 6.46
C ARG A 28 0.89 -12.20 7.94
N LYS A 29 1.89 -12.30 8.82
CA LYS A 29 1.67 -12.38 10.27
C LYS A 29 1.03 -11.05 10.70
N LYS A 30 -0.09 -11.13 11.43
CA LYS A 30 -0.81 -10.00 12.06
C LYS A 30 -1.62 -9.08 11.13
N PHE A 31 -1.94 -9.54 9.91
CA PHE A 31 -2.89 -8.89 8.99
C PHE A 31 -2.54 -7.44 8.58
N THR A 32 -1.36 -6.91 8.87
CA THR A 32 -1.08 -5.49 8.62
C THR A 32 -1.13 -5.17 7.13
N LEU A 33 -0.54 -6.04 6.30
CA LEU A 33 -0.47 -5.89 4.85
C LEU A 33 -1.55 -6.71 4.11
N THR A 34 -2.05 -6.14 3.02
CA THR A 34 -2.95 -6.86 2.10
C THR A 34 -2.18 -7.83 1.22
N GLN A 35 -2.85 -8.92 0.79
CA GLN A 35 -2.26 -9.87 -0.17
C GLN A 35 -1.84 -9.17 -1.47
N LYS A 36 -2.62 -8.17 -1.89
CA LYS A 36 -2.39 -7.44 -3.13
C LYS A 36 -1.10 -6.65 -3.06
N TYR A 37 -0.90 -5.87 -1.99
CA TYR A 37 0.35 -5.17 -1.76
C TYR A 37 1.53 -6.15 -1.60
N SER A 38 1.40 -7.24 -0.82
CA SER A 38 2.47 -8.24 -0.68
C SER A 38 2.95 -8.79 -2.02
N ALA A 39 2.02 -9.15 -2.92
CA ALA A 39 2.36 -9.63 -4.25
C ALA A 39 2.99 -8.53 -5.13
N PHE A 40 2.50 -7.30 -5.00
CA PHE A 40 3.06 -6.12 -5.67
C PHE A 40 4.51 -5.83 -5.22
N ALA A 41 4.75 -5.75 -3.91
CA ALA A 41 6.07 -5.50 -3.36
C ALA A 41 7.04 -6.64 -3.67
N TRP A 42 6.57 -7.90 -3.60
CA TRP A 42 7.38 -9.05 -3.99
C TRP A 42 7.85 -8.94 -5.46
N ARG A 43 6.95 -8.62 -6.39
CA ARG A 43 7.32 -8.38 -7.79
C ARG A 43 8.28 -7.19 -7.94
N GLY A 44 8.04 -6.10 -7.21
CA GLY A 44 8.90 -4.92 -7.24
C GLY A 44 10.33 -5.22 -6.81
N VAL A 45 10.50 -6.01 -5.74
CA VAL A 45 11.81 -6.41 -5.22
C VAL A 45 12.60 -7.30 -6.19
N HIS A 46 11.91 -8.05 -7.06
CA HIS A 46 12.53 -8.94 -8.05
C HIS A 46 12.55 -8.34 -9.47
N GLY A 47 12.17 -7.07 -9.64
CA GLY A 47 12.08 -6.44 -10.97
C GLY A 47 11.05 -7.09 -11.90
N ALA A 48 10.08 -7.85 -11.37
CA ALA A 48 9.13 -8.63 -12.16
C ALA A 48 7.85 -7.84 -12.53
N GLN A 49 7.92 -6.51 -12.49
CA GLN A 49 6.79 -5.64 -12.87
C GLN A 49 6.85 -5.36 -14.38
N LYS A 50 5.68 -5.29 -15.01
CA LYS A 50 5.56 -5.01 -16.44
C LYS A 50 5.60 -3.48 -16.69
N VAL A 51 6.80 -2.91 -16.63
CA VAL A 51 7.07 -1.47 -16.80
C VAL A 51 8.27 -1.27 -17.71
N GLY A 52 8.35 -0.12 -18.39
CA GLY A 52 9.53 0.32 -19.14
C GLY A 52 10.18 -0.77 -19.99
N GLU A 53 11.37 -1.21 -19.57
CA GLU A 53 12.21 -2.23 -20.22
C GLU A 53 11.48 -3.53 -20.55
N TYR A 54 10.52 -3.96 -19.73
CA TYR A 54 9.72 -5.15 -20.02
C TYR A 54 9.01 -5.03 -21.37
N TRP A 55 8.50 -3.85 -21.70
CA TRP A 55 7.77 -3.61 -22.94
C TRP A 55 8.68 -3.56 -24.16
N ILE A 56 9.90 -3.06 -23.98
CA ILE A 56 10.95 -3.12 -25.03
C ILE A 56 11.25 -4.58 -25.36
N GLN A 57 11.54 -5.41 -24.35
CA GLN A 57 11.80 -6.84 -24.53
C GLN A 57 10.60 -7.58 -25.14
N ALA A 58 9.38 -7.15 -24.82
CA ALA A 58 8.14 -7.69 -25.38
C ALA A 58 7.81 -7.16 -26.78
N LYS A 59 8.70 -6.39 -27.43
CA LYS A 59 8.50 -5.77 -28.75
C LYS A 59 7.26 -4.87 -28.82
N LYS A 60 7.00 -4.12 -27.74
CA LYS A 60 5.94 -3.12 -27.59
C LYS A 60 6.55 -1.82 -27.07
N GLU A 61 7.51 -1.27 -27.80
CA GLU A 61 8.35 -0.15 -27.35
C GLU A 61 7.54 1.12 -27.03
N ASP A 62 6.42 1.35 -27.74
CA ASP A 62 5.48 2.45 -27.45
C ASP A 62 4.88 2.38 -26.02
N TRP A 63 5.05 1.24 -25.33
CA TRP A 63 4.61 1.01 -23.96
C TRP A 63 5.67 1.25 -22.90
N ALA A 64 6.91 1.47 -23.31
CA ALA A 64 8.01 1.79 -22.42
C ALA A 64 7.94 3.22 -21.82
N PRO A 65 7.62 4.29 -22.58
CA PRO A 65 7.71 5.65 -22.06
C PRO A 65 6.54 6.02 -21.13
N CYS A 66 6.75 7.04 -20.30
CA CYS A 66 5.68 7.82 -19.71
C CYS A 66 5.54 9.12 -20.52
N GLU A 67 4.54 9.17 -21.41
CA GLU A 67 4.38 10.30 -22.33
C GLU A 67 4.03 11.59 -21.58
N TYR A 68 3.22 11.48 -20.53
CA TYR A 68 2.82 12.63 -19.72
C TYR A 68 4.02 13.34 -19.07
N CYS A 69 5.03 12.57 -18.65
CA CYS A 69 6.23 13.11 -18.01
C CYS A 69 7.41 13.28 -18.97
N GLY A 70 7.29 12.86 -20.23
CA GLY A 70 8.39 12.86 -21.19
C GLY A 70 9.53 11.91 -20.81
N VAL A 71 9.26 10.89 -19.99
CA VAL A 71 10.28 9.93 -19.56
C VAL A 71 10.36 8.81 -20.61
N PRO A 72 11.54 8.56 -21.22
CA PRO A 72 11.66 7.62 -22.34
C PRO A 72 11.43 6.16 -21.91
N ILE A 73 11.79 5.80 -20.68
CA ILE A 73 11.59 4.47 -20.11
C ILE A 73 11.04 4.62 -18.70
N GLU A 74 9.76 4.32 -18.53
CA GLU A 74 9.08 4.41 -17.23
C GLU A 74 9.59 3.31 -16.28
N SER A 75 9.98 3.72 -15.07
CA SER A 75 10.43 2.81 -14.02
C SER A 75 9.45 2.76 -12.85
N MET A 76 9.58 1.74 -11.99
CA MET A 76 8.82 1.69 -10.72
C MET A 76 9.10 2.90 -9.83
N GLN A 77 10.34 3.38 -9.82
CA GLN A 77 10.73 4.59 -9.10
C GLN A 77 9.99 5.81 -9.65
N HIS A 78 9.97 5.97 -10.98
CA HIS A 78 9.22 7.05 -11.62
C HIS A 78 7.76 7.01 -11.18
N ILE A 79 7.08 5.87 -11.37
CA ILE A 79 5.65 5.72 -11.06
C ILE A 79 5.32 6.11 -9.61
N LEU A 80 6.13 5.64 -8.66
CA LEU A 80 5.82 5.72 -7.24
C LEU A 80 6.28 7.03 -6.59
N LEU A 81 7.27 7.73 -7.15
CA LEU A 81 7.93 8.86 -6.49
C LEU A 81 7.98 10.14 -7.32
N GLU A 82 7.75 10.08 -8.63
CA GLU A 82 8.02 11.20 -9.55
C GLU A 82 6.86 11.47 -10.53
N CYS A 83 6.12 10.44 -10.93
CA CYS A 83 5.14 10.48 -11.99
C CYS A 83 3.98 11.41 -11.63
N LYS A 84 3.74 12.40 -12.51
CA LYS A 84 2.66 13.37 -12.33
C LYS A 84 1.28 12.79 -12.68
N ALA A 85 1.23 11.72 -13.48
CA ALA A 85 -0.02 11.05 -13.86
C ALA A 85 -0.46 9.96 -12.88
N SER A 86 0.42 9.49 -11.99
CA SER A 86 0.09 8.41 -11.05
C SER A 86 -0.65 8.89 -9.79
N GLY A 87 -0.77 10.21 -9.59
CA GLY A 87 -1.33 10.82 -8.38
C GLY A 87 -0.45 10.67 -7.13
N GLN A 88 0.81 10.24 -7.29
CA GLN A 88 1.69 9.91 -6.17
C GLN A 88 1.93 11.07 -5.20
N GLU A 89 2.10 12.30 -5.70
CA GLU A 89 2.34 13.48 -4.87
C GLU A 89 1.18 13.72 -3.89
N VAL A 90 -0.05 13.68 -4.40
CA VAL A 90 -1.29 13.86 -3.62
C VAL A 90 -1.42 12.76 -2.58
N ILE A 91 -1.18 11.51 -2.98
CA ILE A 91 -1.30 10.34 -2.11
C ILE A 91 -0.25 10.37 -0.98
N TRP A 92 1.00 10.72 -1.26
CA TRP A 92 2.04 10.78 -0.24
C TRP A 92 1.85 11.95 0.71
N ASP A 93 1.36 13.09 0.22
CA ASP A 93 0.96 14.22 1.07
C ASP A 93 -0.17 13.82 2.03
N LEU A 94 -1.23 13.15 1.53
CA LEU A 94 -2.30 12.64 2.39
C LEU A 94 -1.80 11.63 3.42
N ALA A 95 -0.93 10.70 3.03
CA ALA A 95 -0.33 9.73 3.94
C ALA A 95 0.50 10.40 5.05
N ARG A 96 1.29 11.41 4.69
CA ARG A 96 2.07 12.22 5.64
C ARG A 96 1.16 12.98 6.61
N ARG A 97 0.08 13.59 6.11
CA ARG A 97 -0.90 14.32 6.96
C ARG A 97 -1.60 13.38 7.92
N ALA A 98 -2.02 12.20 7.47
CA ALA A 98 -2.63 11.19 8.34
C ALA A 98 -1.65 10.63 9.41
N TRP A 99 -0.35 10.79 9.20
CA TRP A 99 0.68 10.43 10.17
C TRP A 99 1.02 11.55 11.16
N ALA A 100 0.76 12.82 10.82
CA ALA A 100 1.23 13.98 11.57
C ALA A 100 0.82 13.96 13.06
N ASP A 101 -0.41 13.53 13.35
CA ASP A 101 -0.96 13.50 14.71
C ASP A 101 -0.35 12.39 15.60
N THR A 102 0.51 11.53 15.04
CA THR A 102 1.20 10.50 15.81
C THR A 102 2.38 11.05 16.62
N ALA A 103 2.83 12.28 16.41
CA ALA A 103 4.04 12.85 17.02
C ALA A 103 5.31 11.98 16.81
N ALA A 104 5.37 11.25 15.69
CA ALA A 104 6.55 10.54 15.23
C ALA A 104 6.94 11.10 13.85
N GLU A 105 8.23 11.03 13.51
CA GLU A 105 8.70 11.54 12.22
C GLU A 105 8.17 10.70 11.06
N TRP A 106 7.80 11.37 9.96
CA TRP A 106 7.44 10.70 8.72
C TRP A 106 8.71 10.31 7.97
N PRO A 107 8.89 9.03 7.59
CA PRO A 107 10.11 8.61 6.91
C PRO A 107 10.23 9.24 5.51
N PRO A 108 11.45 9.52 5.04
CA PRO A 108 11.67 9.89 3.65
C PRO A 108 11.25 8.73 2.75
N ILE A 109 10.23 8.95 1.91
CA ILE A 109 9.68 7.88 1.08
C ILE A 109 10.62 7.59 -0.08
N SER A 110 11.04 6.33 -0.19
CA SER A 110 11.93 5.81 -1.20
C SER A 110 11.47 4.43 -1.65
N MET A 111 12.08 3.88 -2.71
CA MET A 111 11.82 2.51 -3.15
C MET A 111 12.11 1.49 -2.04
N GLY A 112 13.17 1.69 -1.25
CA GLY A 112 13.50 0.83 -0.11
C GLY A 112 12.39 0.85 0.96
N VAL A 113 11.90 2.04 1.33
CA VAL A 113 10.80 2.17 2.29
C VAL A 113 9.52 1.54 1.76
N ILE A 114 9.18 1.78 0.49
CA ILE A 114 7.96 1.24 -0.12
C ILE A 114 8.00 -0.28 -0.22
N LEU A 115 9.12 -0.88 -0.63
CA LEU A 115 9.23 -2.33 -0.79
C LEU A 115 9.46 -3.06 0.55
N GLY A 116 10.09 -2.37 1.49
CA GLY A 116 10.37 -2.84 2.85
C GLY A 116 9.31 -2.47 3.87
N ALA A 117 8.15 -1.92 3.45
CA ALA A 117 7.17 -1.36 4.38
C ALA A 117 6.78 -2.34 5.48
N ALA A 118 6.69 -3.64 5.17
CA ALA A 118 6.40 -4.73 6.12
C ALA A 118 7.30 -4.75 7.38
N LEU A 119 8.53 -4.29 7.24
CA LEU A 119 9.57 -4.30 8.26
C LEU A 119 9.66 -2.97 9.03
N MET A 120 8.92 -1.94 8.63
CA MET A 120 8.94 -0.64 9.31
C MET A 120 8.55 -0.77 10.78
N GLU A 121 9.37 -0.21 11.66
CA GLU A 121 9.14 -0.17 13.09
C GLU A 121 9.31 1.25 13.63
N VAL A 122 8.41 1.64 14.54
CA VAL A 122 8.53 2.89 15.29
C VAL A 122 8.82 2.53 16.74
N LYS A 123 9.88 3.12 17.29
CA LYS A 123 10.33 2.91 18.66
C LYS A 123 10.20 4.21 19.46
N LYS A 124 10.14 4.07 20.77
CA LYS A 124 10.40 5.17 21.71
C LYS A 124 11.91 5.37 21.87
N GLU A 125 12.30 6.45 22.54
CA GLU A 125 13.69 6.71 22.96
C GLU A 125 14.28 5.56 23.80
N ASP A 126 13.46 4.91 24.64
CA ASP A 126 13.85 3.73 25.43
C ASP A 126 14.01 2.43 24.60
N GLY A 127 13.89 2.52 23.27
CA GLY A 127 13.97 1.38 22.35
C GLY A 127 12.70 0.54 22.26
N LYS A 128 11.66 0.81 23.07
CA LYS A 128 10.43 0.01 23.09
C LYS A 128 9.60 0.26 21.83
N LYS A 129 9.25 -0.83 21.14
CA LYS A 129 8.40 -0.79 19.95
C LYS A 129 7.00 -0.26 20.23
N LEU A 130 6.62 0.80 19.52
CA LEU A 130 5.26 1.34 19.47
C LEU A 130 4.43 0.58 18.45
N ARG A 131 3.79 -0.51 18.90
CA ARG A 131 3.06 -1.43 18.01
C ARG A 131 1.96 -0.76 17.17
N GLY A 132 1.20 0.16 17.75
CA GLY A 132 0.13 0.89 17.05
C GLY A 132 0.69 1.75 15.91
N LYS A 133 1.65 2.64 16.23
CA LYS A 133 2.36 3.47 15.24
C LYS A 133 3.08 2.64 14.17
N SER A 134 3.77 1.56 14.57
CA SER A 134 4.41 0.65 13.61
C SER A 134 3.40 0.03 12.65
N ARG A 135 2.22 -0.38 13.12
CA ARG A 135 1.16 -0.89 12.23
C ARG A 135 0.61 0.19 11.31
N LEU A 136 0.41 1.40 11.84
CA LEU A 136 -0.13 2.51 11.07
C LEU A 136 0.82 2.91 9.93
N ILE A 137 2.12 3.07 10.18
CA ILE A 137 3.07 3.44 9.13
C ILE A 137 3.16 2.36 8.04
N GLN A 138 3.12 1.08 8.44
CA GLN A 138 3.05 -0.06 7.51
C GLN A 138 1.82 0.03 6.61
N ILE A 139 0.65 0.33 7.17
CA ILE A 139 -0.60 0.47 6.43
C ILE A 139 -0.56 1.68 5.49
N LEU A 140 -0.17 2.85 5.99
CA LEU A 140 -0.16 4.09 5.20
C LEU A 140 0.76 3.94 3.99
N ILE A 141 1.98 3.42 4.17
CA ILE A 141 2.91 3.24 3.07
C ILE A 141 2.40 2.19 2.07
N SER A 142 1.95 1.03 2.56
CA SER A 142 1.57 -0.08 1.69
C SER A 142 0.30 0.17 0.87
N GLU A 143 -0.75 0.72 1.49
CA GLU A 143 -1.99 1.04 0.79
C GLU A 143 -1.79 2.19 -0.20
N SER A 144 -0.98 3.20 0.17
CA SER A 144 -0.65 4.33 -0.71
C SER A 144 0.13 3.87 -1.95
N ALA A 145 1.22 3.13 -1.76
CA ALA A 145 2.03 2.64 -2.88
C ALA A 145 1.22 1.74 -3.83
N TYR A 146 0.38 0.86 -3.28
CA TYR A 146 -0.45 0.00 -4.11
C TYR A 146 -1.54 0.78 -4.84
N LEU A 147 -2.14 1.80 -4.23
CA LEU A 147 -3.10 2.67 -4.91
C LEU A 147 -2.47 3.47 -6.04
N ILE A 148 -1.27 4.04 -5.83
CA ILE A 148 -0.52 4.74 -6.89
C ILE A 148 -0.30 3.81 -8.09
N TRP A 149 0.10 2.57 -7.82
CA TRP A 149 0.25 1.56 -8.86
C TRP A 149 -1.05 1.26 -9.62
N LEU A 150 -2.20 1.22 -8.92
CA LEU A 150 -3.50 1.01 -9.55
C LEU A 150 -3.90 2.20 -10.43
N ILE A 151 -3.76 3.43 -9.93
CA ILE A 151 -4.07 4.65 -10.69
C ILE A 151 -3.20 4.73 -11.94
N ARG A 152 -1.90 4.46 -11.81
CA ARG A 152 -1.00 4.41 -12.97
C ARG A 152 -1.43 3.34 -13.98
N ASN A 153 -1.85 2.16 -13.54
CA ASN A 153 -2.28 1.11 -14.46
C ASN A 153 -3.54 1.50 -15.22
N GLU A 154 -4.50 2.14 -14.55
CA GLU A 154 -5.69 2.69 -15.19
C GLU A 154 -5.30 3.77 -16.21
N TRP A 155 -4.45 4.72 -15.83
CA TRP A 155 -3.90 5.74 -16.72
C TRP A 155 -3.25 5.14 -17.98
N ARG A 156 -2.40 4.13 -17.81
CA ARG A 156 -1.64 3.52 -18.91
C ARG A 156 -2.47 2.57 -19.78
N ILE A 157 -3.32 1.75 -19.18
CA ILE A 157 -3.98 0.62 -19.84
C ILE A 157 -5.41 0.97 -20.23
N GLU A 158 -6.19 1.57 -19.31
CA GLU A 158 -7.61 1.85 -19.55
C GLU A 158 -7.80 3.20 -20.26
N HIS A 159 -6.95 4.19 -19.93
CA HIS A 159 -7.01 5.51 -20.53
C HIS A 159 -6.03 5.67 -21.69
N GLU A 160 -5.16 4.69 -21.94
CA GLU A 160 -4.16 4.69 -23.03
C GLU A 160 -3.27 5.96 -23.03
N GLN A 161 -3.04 6.53 -21.84
CA GLN A 161 -2.35 7.81 -21.65
C GLN A 161 -3.00 9.03 -22.33
N ASP A 162 -4.29 9.01 -22.64
CA ASP A 162 -5.02 10.17 -23.15
C ASP A 162 -5.03 11.32 -22.11
N PRO A 163 -4.37 12.46 -22.37
CA PRO A 163 -4.30 13.59 -21.43
C PRO A 163 -5.67 14.12 -20.98
N ARG A 164 -6.73 13.89 -21.76
CA ARG A 164 -8.11 14.31 -21.43
C ARG A 164 -8.74 13.46 -20.33
N LYS A 165 -8.17 12.28 -20.06
CA LYS A 165 -8.62 11.32 -19.05
C LYS A 165 -7.68 11.24 -17.85
N LEU A 166 -6.85 12.26 -17.65
CA LEU A 166 -6.00 12.35 -16.47
C LEU A 166 -6.87 12.41 -15.21
N HIS A 167 -6.55 11.60 -14.20
CA HIS A 167 -7.30 11.60 -12.94
C HIS A 167 -7.25 12.97 -12.27
N ALA A 168 -8.41 13.50 -11.92
CA ALA A 168 -8.49 14.77 -11.22
C ALA A 168 -7.95 14.62 -9.78
N LYS A 169 -7.32 15.67 -9.25
CA LYS A 169 -6.79 15.67 -7.87
C LYS A 169 -7.83 15.21 -6.84
N GLN A 170 -9.04 15.74 -6.91
CA GLN A 170 -10.12 15.37 -5.99
C GLN A 170 -10.50 13.89 -6.07
N GLU A 171 -10.46 13.31 -7.27
CA GLU A 171 -10.72 11.89 -7.47
C GLU A 171 -9.64 11.03 -6.80
N VAL A 172 -8.35 11.39 -6.98
CA VAL A 172 -7.22 10.73 -6.33
C VAL A 172 -7.34 10.79 -4.80
N GLU A 173 -7.68 11.96 -4.25
CA GLU A 173 -7.91 12.13 -2.80
C GLU A 173 -9.05 11.24 -2.29
N ASN A 174 -10.18 11.20 -3.00
CA ASN A 174 -11.33 10.39 -2.63
C ASN A 174 -11.00 8.89 -2.66
N ARG A 175 -10.28 8.44 -3.69
CA ARG A 175 -9.81 7.04 -3.82
C ARG A 175 -8.88 6.66 -2.67
N TRP A 176 -7.98 7.57 -2.26
CA TRP A 176 -7.08 7.33 -1.14
C TRP A 176 -7.83 7.18 0.20
N TRP A 177 -8.74 8.11 0.50
CA TRP A 177 -9.56 8.01 1.71
C TRP A 177 -10.44 6.75 1.71
N ALA A 178 -11.00 6.38 0.57
CA ALA A 178 -11.76 5.13 0.42
C ALA A 178 -10.89 3.90 0.72
N ALA A 179 -9.64 3.86 0.26
CA ALA A 179 -8.69 2.78 0.54
C ALA A 179 -8.36 2.67 2.04
N ILE A 180 -8.01 3.80 2.68
CA ILE A 180 -7.68 3.86 4.11
C ILE A 180 -8.90 3.48 4.99
N ASN A 181 -10.08 4.00 4.67
CA ASN A 181 -11.32 3.65 5.39
C ASN A 181 -11.66 2.18 5.24
N LYS A 182 -11.53 1.62 4.04
CA LYS A 182 -11.72 0.20 3.81
C LYS A 182 -10.77 -0.62 4.68
N ARG A 183 -9.50 -0.22 4.78
CA ARG A 183 -8.52 -0.89 5.63
C ARG A 183 -8.87 -0.82 7.12
N ARG A 184 -9.28 0.36 7.60
CA ARG A 184 -9.77 0.59 8.97
C ARG A 184 -10.97 -0.30 9.30
N ASN A 185 -11.97 -0.34 8.41
CA ASN A 185 -13.17 -1.16 8.60
C ASN A 185 -12.85 -2.65 8.66
N ILE A 186 -11.92 -3.14 7.82
CA ILE A 186 -11.44 -4.53 7.87
C ILE A 186 -10.77 -4.80 9.23
N ASP A 187 -9.93 -3.91 9.74
CA ASP A 187 -9.28 -4.09 11.04
C ASP A 187 -10.28 -4.18 12.19
N TRP A 188 -11.33 -3.34 12.19
CA TRP A 188 -12.40 -3.43 13.18
C TRP A 188 -13.21 -4.73 13.04
N ALA A 189 -13.55 -5.16 11.83
CA ALA A 189 -14.24 -6.42 11.59
C ALA A 189 -13.43 -7.63 12.12
N LEU A 190 -12.11 -7.61 11.95
CA LEU A 190 -11.19 -8.63 12.44
C LEU A 190 -11.08 -8.69 13.97
N THR A 191 -11.65 -7.74 14.71
CA THR A 191 -11.72 -7.82 16.19
C THR A 191 -12.82 -8.77 16.69
N ASN A 192 -13.69 -9.25 15.80
CA ASN A 192 -14.81 -10.13 16.17
C ASN A 192 -14.31 -11.52 16.62
N ARG A 193 -14.21 -11.72 17.94
CA ARG A 193 -13.80 -12.99 18.55
C ARG A 193 -14.73 -14.16 18.24
N ARG A 194 -16.03 -13.91 18.02
CA ARG A 194 -16.99 -14.97 17.67
C ARG A 194 -16.70 -15.53 16.27
N ALA A 195 -16.32 -14.66 15.32
CA ALA A 195 -16.00 -15.07 13.96
C ALA A 195 -14.58 -15.63 13.81
N TYR A 196 -13.59 -15.06 14.51
CA TYR A 196 -12.17 -15.34 14.26
C TYR A 196 -11.43 -16.03 15.42
N GLY A 197 -12.07 -16.23 16.57
CA GLY A 197 -11.48 -16.93 17.72
C GLY A 197 -10.11 -16.37 18.12
N ARG A 198 -9.11 -17.26 18.24
CA ARG A 198 -7.71 -16.90 18.56
C ARG A 198 -7.00 -16.07 17.49
N LYS A 199 -7.55 -15.99 16.27
CA LYS A 199 -7.00 -15.16 15.17
C LYS A 199 -7.57 -13.74 15.16
N ALA A 200 -8.55 -13.43 16.01
CA ALA A 200 -9.11 -12.10 16.12
C ALA A 200 -8.06 -11.09 16.58
N LEU A 201 -8.09 -9.88 16.02
CA LEU A 201 -7.28 -8.76 16.50
C LEU A 201 -7.77 -8.28 17.86
N ALA A 202 -6.84 -7.84 18.71
CA ALA A 202 -7.22 -7.18 19.96
C ALA A 202 -7.80 -5.79 19.65
N LYS A 203 -8.97 -5.48 20.21
CA LYS A 203 -9.59 -4.14 20.06
C LYS A 203 -8.65 -3.00 20.46
N LYS A 204 -7.86 -3.20 21.51
CA LYS A 204 -6.83 -2.25 21.96
C LYS A 204 -5.77 -1.98 20.89
N ASP A 205 -5.32 -3.01 20.18
CA ASP A 205 -4.32 -2.85 19.12
C ASP A 205 -4.89 -2.08 17.93
N VAL A 206 -6.15 -2.36 17.53
CA VAL A 206 -6.83 -1.61 16.47
C VAL A 206 -7.05 -0.17 16.87
N LYS A 207 -7.53 0.10 18.09
CA LYS A 207 -7.69 1.47 18.62
C LYS A 207 -6.35 2.22 18.58
N ASN A 208 -5.29 1.62 19.11
CA ASN A 208 -3.95 2.22 19.11
C ASN A 208 -3.34 2.41 17.71
N THR A 209 -3.80 1.65 16.71
CA THR A 209 -3.31 1.78 15.32
C THR A 209 -3.96 2.98 14.63
N TRP A 210 -5.25 3.21 14.87
CA TRP A 210 -6.01 4.27 14.19
C TRP A 210 -6.17 5.54 15.04
N ASP A 211 -5.56 5.57 16.21
CA ASP A 211 -5.55 6.73 17.11
C ASP A 211 -4.89 7.92 16.41
N GLY A 212 -5.56 9.07 16.42
CA GLY A 212 -5.10 10.28 15.73
C GLY A 212 -5.25 10.29 14.20
N VAL A 213 -5.67 9.20 13.56
CA VAL A 213 -5.97 9.25 12.12
C VAL A 213 -7.36 9.84 11.95
N PRO A 214 -7.55 10.97 11.25
CA PRO A 214 -8.86 11.58 11.06
C PRO A 214 -9.87 10.55 10.53
N ASP A 215 -11.11 10.63 11.01
CA ASP A 215 -12.22 9.99 10.33
C ASP A 215 -12.63 10.91 9.19
N PRO A 216 -12.26 10.61 7.94
CA PRO A 216 -12.76 11.41 6.84
C PRO A 216 -14.28 11.28 6.87
N LYS A 217 -14.98 12.41 6.96
CA LYS A 217 -16.41 12.46 6.67
C LYS A 217 -16.55 11.91 5.26
N VAL A 218 -17.03 10.67 5.15
CA VAL A 218 -17.29 10.04 3.85
C VAL A 218 -18.29 10.94 3.14
N ARG A 219 -17.85 11.74 2.16
CA ARG A 219 -18.74 12.22 1.11
C ARG A 219 -19.04 10.99 0.26
N ASN A 220 -20.29 10.58 0.32
CA ASN A 220 -20.80 9.29 -0.09
C ASN A 220 -21.01 9.23 -1.61
N ASP A 221 -20.03 9.69 -2.38
CA ASP A 221 -20.30 10.18 -3.75
C ASP A 221 -19.49 9.45 -4.83
N ALA A 222 -18.84 8.33 -4.51
CA ALA A 222 -18.12 7.53 -5.50
C ALA A 222 -18.80 6.18 -5.74
N VAL A 223 -19.92 6.22 -6.48
CA VAL A 223 -20.41 5.08 -7.24
C VAL A 223 -19.50 4.95 -8.46
N GLY A 224 -18.58 3.99 -8.41
CA GLY A 224 -17.71 3.61 -9.53
C GLY A 224 -17.81 2.12 -9.77
N THR A 225 -18.43 1.75 -10.90
CA THR A 225 -18.66 0.41 -11.43
C THR A 225 -17.35 -0.31 -11.75
N GLY A 226 -16.69 -0.86 -10.74
CA GLY A 226 -15.67 -1.89 -10.89
C GLY A 226 -16.20 -3.21 -10.35
N VAL A 227 -16.12 -4.28 -11.14
CA VAL A 227 -16.57 -5.62 -10.73
C VAL A 227 -15.85 -6.04 -9.44
N ILE A 228 -16.59 -6.03 -8.33
CA ILE A 228 -16.14 -6.56 -7.04
C ILE A 228 -16.26 -8.08 -7.12
N VAL A 229 -15.19 -8.75 -7.56
CA VAL A 229 -15.11 -10.21 -7.41
C VAL A 229 -14.84 -10.52 -5.93
N GLY A 230 -15.81 -11.17 -5.28
CA GLY A 230 -15.67 -11.69 -3.92
C GLY A 230 -16.42 -10.90 -2.84
N ARG A 231 -17.74 -10.73 -2.99
CA ARG A 231 -18.60 -10.72 -1.81
C ARG A 231 -18.52 -12.12 -1.21
N ALA A 232 -17.79 -12.28 -0.12
CA ALA A 232 -17.94 -13.43 0.76
C ALA A 232 -19.36 -13.34 1.36
N SER A 233 -20.33 -13.94 0.66
CA SER A 233 -21.61 -14.27 1.25
C SER A 233 -21.31 -15.17 2.45
N SER A 234 -21.67 -14.70 3.63
CA SER A 234 -21.54 -15.39 4.89
C SER A 234 -22.53 -16.56 4.94
N ARG A 235 -22.29 -17.62 4.18
CA ARG A 235 -22.86 -18.95 4.41
C ARG A 235 -21.81 -20.00 4.07
N ARG A 236 -21.16 -20.53 5.10
CA ARG A 236 -20.35 -21.75 5.02
C ARG A 236 -21.29 -22.87 4.55
N PRO A 237 -21.03 -23.57 3.44
CA PRO A 237 -21.80 -24.77 3.11
C PRO A 237 -21.59 -25.82 4.21
N PRO A 238 -22.62 -26.58 4.61
CA PRO A 238 -22.44 -27.71 5.52
C PRO A 238 -21.46 -28.70 4.92
N GLY A 239 -20.45 -29.09 5.69
CA GLY A 239 -19.46 -30.08 5.28
C GLY A 239 -20.14 -31.40 4.93
N ARG A 240 -19.86 -31.92 3.75
CA ARG A 240 -20.21 -33.30 3.40
C ARG A 240 -19.15 -34.19 4.02
N ASN A 241 -19.52 -34.86 5.12
CA ASN A 241 -18.82 -36.06 5.55
C ASN A 241 -18.96 -37.11 4.44
N ARG A 242 -17.82 -37.59 3.93
CA ARG A 242 -17.57 -38.99 3.57
C ARG A 242 -16.07 -39.17 3.41
#